data_AF-A0A1A7YPE1-F1
#
_entry.id   AF-A0A1A7YPE1-F1
#
_cell.length_a   1.000
_cell.length_b   1.000
_cell.length_c   1.000
_cell.angle_alpha   90.00
_cell.angle_beta   90.00
_cell.angle_gamma   90.00
#
_symmetry.space_group_name_H-M   'P 1'
#
loop_
_entity.id
_entity.type
_entity.pdbx_description
1 polymer ?
#
loop_
_entity_poly.entity_id
_entity_poly.type
_entity_poly.pdbx_seq_one_letter_code
_entity_poly.pdbx_strand_id
1 'polypeptide(L)'
;RGRVRSEATVQVVKKNRRLKANDRERNRMHNLNDALDTLRGVLPAFPDETKLTKIETLRFAHNYIWALSETIRIADLQAGKSGDAPRLL
;
A
#
# COMPACT_ATOMS: atom_id res chain seq x y z
N ARG A 1 37.18 0.60 40.38
CA ARG A 1 37.86 -0.22 39.34
C ARG A 1 36.80 -0.75 38.37
N GLY A 2 36.70 -0.18 37.16
CA GLY A 2 35.75 -0.64 36.14
C GLY A 2 36.20 -1.99 35.57
N ARG A 3 35.34 -3.00 35.61
CA ARG A 3 35.61 -4.31 35.02
C ARG A 3 35.63 -4.15 33.49
N VAL A 4 36.81 -4.21 32.90
CA VAL A 4 36.98 -4.20 31.43
C VAL A 4 36.18 -5.37 30.87
N ARG A 5 35.15 -5.09 30.08
CA ARG A 5 34.33 -6.15 29.45
C ARG A 5 35.23 -6.94 28.51
N SER A 6 35.20 -8.27 28.61
CA SER A 6 35.96 -9.11 27.70
C SER A 6 35.49 -8.85 26.26
N GLU A 7 36.44 -8.83 25.32
CA GLU A 7 36.16 -8.56 23.91
C GLU A 7 35.07 -9.48 23.36
N ALA A 8 35.09 -10.76 23.76
CA ALA A 8 34.05 -11.74 23.45
C ALA A 8 32.64 -11.28 23.89
N THR A 9 32.51 -10.70 25.09
CA THR A 9 31.22 -10.18 25.58
C THR A 9 30.74 -9.01 24.73
N VAL A 10 31.65 -8.12 24.32
CA VAL A 10 31.32 -6.98 23.45
C VAL A 10 30.84 -7.47 22.08
N GLN A 11 31.48 -8.49 21.52
CA GLN A 11 31.07 -9.08 20.23
C GLN A 11 29.68 -9.75 20.31
N VAL A 12 29.39 -10.49 21.38
CA VAL A 12 28.07 -11.09 21.61
C VAL A 12 26.98 -10.02 21.70
N VAL A 13 27.22 -8.95 22.46
CA VAL A 13 26.27 -7.83 22.56
C VAL A 13 26.03 -7.17 21.21
N LYS A 14 27.10 -6.92 20.42
CA LYS A 14 26.97 -6.37 19.05
C LYS A 14 26.14 -7.29 18.14
N LYS A 15 26.40 -8.59 18.15
CA LYS A 15 25.64 -9.59 17.37
C LYS A 15 24.17 -9.57 17.76
N ASN A 16 23.86 -9.58 19.06
CA ASN A 16 22.48 -9.55 19.56
C ASN A 16 21.75 -8.26 19.18
N ARG A 17 22.43 -7.11 19.20
CA ARG A 17 21.84 -5.83 18.74
C ARG A 17 21.50 -5.88 17.25
N ARG A 18 22.38 -6.45 16.42
CA ARG A 18 22.15 -6.62 14.98
C ARG A 18 20.98 -7.56 14.70
N LEU A 19 20.92 -8.72 15.38
CA LEU A 19 19.79 -9.65 15.26
C LEU A 19 18.45 -8.96 15.58
N LYS A 20 18.37 -8.28 16.73
CA LYS A 20 17.18 -7.51 17.11
C LYS A 20 16.80 -6.43 16.09
N ALA A 21 17.79 -5.80 15.44
CA ALA A 21 17.53 -4.79 14.41
C ALA A 21 16.97 -5.43 13.13
N ASN A 22 17.52 -6.56 12.72
CA ASN A 22 17.04 -7.31 11.55
C ASN A 22 15.60 -7.81 11.76
N ASP A 23 15.28 -8.32 12.95
CA ASP A 23 13.92 -8.77 13.28
C ASP A 23 12.91 -7.62 13.19
N ARG A 24 13.29 -6.43 13.69
CA ARG A 24 12.43 -5.23 13.55
C ARG A 24 12.19 -4.85 12.10
N GLU A 25 13.22 -4.84 11.26
CA GLU A 25 13.03 -4.51 9.84
C GLU A 25 12.21 -5.57 9.11
N ARG A 26 12.38 -6.85 9.47
CA ARG A 26 11.56 -7.93 8.94
C ARG A 26 10.08 -7.72 9.28
N ASN A 27 9.75 -7.41 10.54
CA ASN A 27 8.39 -7.10 10.95
C ASN A 27 7.84 -5.85 10.24
N ARG A 28 8.66 -4.81 10.06
CA ARG A 28 8.28 -3.61 9.30
C ARG A 28 7.92 -3.97 7.84
N MET A 29 8.72 -4.83 7.21
CA MET A 29 8.47 -5.30 5.85
C MET A 29 7.25 -6.22 5.75
N HIS A 30 6.96 -7.04 6.75
CA HIS A 30 5.71 -7.82 6.81
C HIS A 30 4.50 -6.89 6.79
N ASN A 31 4.44 -5.91 7.70
CA ASN A 31 3.35 -4.93 7.74
C ASN A 31 3.17 -4.18 6.41
N LEU A 32 4.29 -3.82 5.76
CA LEU A 32 4.24 -3.16 4.45
C LEU A 32 3.67 -4.06 3.35
N ASN A 33 4.06 -5.34 3.34
CA ASN A 33 3.55 -6.30 2.37
C ASN A 33 2.06 -6.59 2.61
N ASP A 34 1.62 -6.67 3.86
CA ASP A 34 0.20 -6.87 4.22
C ASP A 34 -0.66 -5.69 3.76
N ALA A 35 -0.17 -4.46 3.91
CA ALA A 35 -0.83 -3.27 3.39
C ALA A 35 -0.93 -3.29 1.85
N LEU A 36 0.13 -3.75 1.17
CA LEU A 36 0.14 -3.89 -0.28
C LEU A 36 -0.85 -4.98 -0.76
N ASP A 37 -1.01 -6.06 0.00
CA ASP A 37 -1.98 -7.12 -0.28
C ASP A 37 -3.42 -6.65 -0.06
N THR A 38 -3.66 -5.86 0.99
CA THR A 38 -4.94 -5.16 1.18
C THR A 38 -5.24 -4.25 -0.01
N LEU A 39 -4.24 -3.51 -0.51
CA LEU A 39 -4.41 -2.66 -1.70
C LEU A 39 -4.79 -3.51 -2.93
N ARG A 40 -4.13 -4.65 -3.17
CA ARG A 40 -4.51 -5.56 -4.27
C ARG A 40 -5.95 -6.03 -4.17
N GLY A 41 -6.43 -6.31 -2.96
CA GLY A 41 -7.80 -6.79 -2.73
C GLY A 41 -8.90 -5.78 -3.07
N VAL A 42 -8.60 -4.48 -3.13
CA VAL A 42 -9.56 -3.43 -3.54
C VAL A 42 -9.43 -3.03 -5.01
N LEU A 43 -8.42 -3.53 -5.72
CA LEU A 43 -8.29 -3.29 -7.15
C LEU A 43 -9.23 -4.22 -7.93
N PRO A 44 -9.78 -3.77 -9.06
CA PRO A 44 -10.48 -4.66 -9.98
C PRO A 44 -9.54 -5.79 -10.42
N ALA A 45 -9.93 -7.05 -10.16
CA ALA A 45 -9.14 -8.23 -10.51
C ALA A 45 -10.01 -9.28 -11.20
N PHE A 46 -9.43 -10.02 -12.14
CA PHE A 46 -10.09 -11.16 -12.77
C PHE A 46 -9.79 -12.45 -11.98
N PRO A 47 -10.73 -13.42 -11.92
CA PRO A 47 -10.61 -14.60 -11.06
C PRO A 47 -9.33 -15.45 -11.27
N ASP A 48 -8.79 -15.43 -12.48
CA ASP A 48 -7.67 -16.29 -12.91
C ASP A 48 -6.34 -15.51 -13.07
N GLU A 49 -6.28 -14.25 -12.67
CA GLU A 49 -5.07 -13.44 -12.86
C GLU A 49 -3.99 -13.70 -11.81
N THR A 50 -2.77 -13.83 -12.29
CA THR A 50 -1.57 -13.85 -11.44
C THR A 50 -1.45 -12.58 -10.60
N LYS A 51 -1.05 -12.74 -9.33
CA LYS A 51 -0.85 -11.63 -8.40
C LYS A 51 0.08 -10.57 -8.99
N LEU A 52 -0.43 -9.33 -9.09
CA LEU A 52 0.32 -8.18 -9.57
C LEU A 52 1.63 -7.97 -8.80
N THR A 53 2.70 -7.61 -9.50
CA THR A 53 3.95 -7.18 -8.88
C THR A 53 3.75 -5.89 -8.07
N LYS A 54 4.74 -5.50 -7.25
CA LYS A 54 4.63 -4.29 -6.41
C LYS A 54 4.42 -3.03 -7.26
N ILE A 55 5.16 -2.88 -8.35
CA ILE A 55 5.06 -1.71 -9.22
C ILE A 55 3.75 -1.68 -10.00
N GLU A 56 3.28 -2.83 -10.49
CA GLU A 56 2.00 -2.94 -11.17
C GLU A 56 0.84 -2.59 -10.24
N THR A 57 0.86 -3.10 -9.00
CA THR A 57 -0.15 -2.77 -7.98
C THR A 57 -0.25 -1.26 -7.76
N LEU A 58 0.88 -0.58 -7.62
CA LEU A 58 0.91 0.88 -7.39
C LEU A 58 0.42 1.67 -8.61
N ARG A 59 0.85 1.27 -9.82
CA ARG A 59 0.40 1.90 -11.07
C ARG A 59 -1.08 1.71 -11.31
N PHE A 60 -1.59 0.50 -11.07
CA PHE A 60 -3.01 0.21 -11.21
C PHE A 60 -3.82 0.99 -10.16
N ALA A 61 -3.41 1.01 -8.89
CA ALA A 61 -4.09 1.82 -7.87
C ALA A 61 -4.20 3.30 -8.26
N HIS A 62 -3.12 3.91 -8.75
CA HIS A 62 -3.13 5.28 -9.24
C HIS A 62 -4.15 5.49 -10.38
N ASN A 63 -4.10 4.62 -11.39
CA ASN A 63 -5.01 4.72 -12.54
C ASN A 63 -6.47 4.46 -12.15
N TYR A 64 -6.71 3.59 -11.17
CA TYR A 64 -8.04 3.28 -10.69
C TYR A 64 -8.65 4.45 -9.93
N ILE A 65 -7.88 5.11 -9.05
CA ILE A 65 -8.30 6.36 -8.40
C ILE A 65 -8.67 7.43 -9.44
N TRP A 66 -7.84 7.59 -10.48
CA TRP A 66 -8.10 8.53 -11.57
C TRP A 66 -9.39 8.20 -12.32
N ALA A 67 -9.59 6.93 -12.70
CA ALA A 67 -10.77 6.48 -13.43
C ALA A 67 -12.07 6.68 -12.63
N LEU A 68 -12.05 6.37 -11.33
CA LEU A 68 -13.20 6.61 -10.45
C LEU A 68 -13.51 8.11 -10.30
N SER A 69 -12.47 8.93 -10.16
CA SER A 69 -12.62 10.39 -10.07
C SER A 69 -13.24 10.96 -11.34
N GLU A 70 -12.80 10.51 -12.51
CA GLU A 70 -13.36 10.93 -13.80
C GLU A 70 -14.80 10.44 -14.00
N THR A 71 -15.11 9.22 -13.55
CA THR A 71 -16.47 8.67 -13.62
C THR A 71 -17.46 9.53 -12.83
N ILE A 72 -17.09 9.96 -11.63
CA ILE A 72 -17.91 10.88 -10.80
C ILE A 72 -18.09 12.22 -11.51
N ARG A 73 -17.00 12.81 -12.03
CA ARG A 73 -17.04 14.08 -12.75
C ARG A 73 -17.99 14.05 -13.96
N ILE A 74 -17.96 12.95 -14.73
CA ILE A 74 -18.85 12.76 -15.87
C ILE A 74 -20.31 12.63 -15.41
N ALA A 75 -20.57 11.86 -14.35
CA ALA A 75 -21.91 11.70 -13.79
C ALA A 75 -22.53 13.04 -13.34
N ASP A 76 -21.75 13.90 -12.68
CA ASP A 76 -22.19 15.23 -12.26
C ASP A 76 -22.54 16.13 -13.45
N LEU A 77 -21.74 16.07 -14.53
CA LEU A 77 -22.01 16.80 -15.77
C LEU A 77 -23.29 16.29 -16.48
N GLN A 78 -23.59 15.01 -16.38
CA GLN A 78 -24.82 14.43 -16.92
C GLN A 78 -26.03 14.82 -16.09
N ALA A 79 -25.91 14.85 -14.76
CA ALA A 79 -26.96 15.33 -13.87
C ALA A 79 -27.32 16.79 -14.14
N GLY A 80 -26.33 17.66 -14.36
CA GLY A 80 -26.55 19.07 -14.72
C GLY A 80 -27.24 19.29 -16.08
N LYS A 81 -27.18 18.33 -17.01
CA LYS A 81 -27.87 18.38 -18.31
C LYS A 81 -29.33 17.94 -18.24
N SER A 82 -29.72 17.19 -17.22
CA SER A 82 -31.10 16.72 -17.03
C SER A 82 -32.04 17.76 -16.40
N GLY A 83 -31.49 18.90 -15.95
CA GLY A 83 -32.23 19.96 -15.25
C GLY A 83 -32.93 21.00 -16.13
N ASP A 84 -32.77 20.96 -17.45
CA ASP A 84 -33.23 22.05 -18.35
C ASP A 84 -34.16 21.57 -19.48
N ALA A 85 -34.89 20.46 -19.25
CA ALA A 85 -36.04 20.14 -20.09
C ALA A 85 -37.25 20.95 -19.59
N PRO A 86 -37.81 21.90 -20.38
CA PRO A 86 -39.02 22.58 -19.98
C PRO A 86 -40.12 21.53 -19.83
N ARG A 87 -40.68 21.39 -18.63
CA ARG A 87 -41.92 20.66 -18.42
C ARG A 87 -42.99 21.40 -19.20
N LEU A 88 -43.32 20.85 -20.36
CA LEU A 88 -44.43 21.31 -21.19
C LEU A 88 -45.70 21.37 -20.33
N LEU A 89 -46.24 22.58 -20.19
CA LEU A 89 -47.65 22.82 -19.93
C LEU A 89 -48.35 22.98 -21.28
#